data_AF-A0A1V3XU97-F1
#
_entry.id   AF-A0A1V3XU97-F1
#
_cell.length_a   1.000
_cell.length_b   1.000
_cell.length_c   1.000
_cell.angle_alpha   90.00
_cell.angle_beta   90.00
_cell.angle_gamma   90.00
#
_symmetry.space_group_name_H-M   'P 1'
#
loop_
_entity.id
_entity.type
_entity.pdbx_description
1 polymer ?
#
loop_
_entity_poly.entity_id
_entity_poly.type
_entity_poly.pdbx_seq_one_letter_code
_entity_poly.pdbx_strand_id
1 'polypeptide(L)'
;MIRLAARHADEVVLNLASPARVAQVREVLDTEAAAVRRPAPRLTAWVPVAVNPGAAAHAQVAAQLAVYLAPPGYGEMFAALGFGDLVRSARTGATRRELAAAVPVELLDQVGALGGADEVAARLRAYHDAGADCVAVVPSTAEDPGGRMTLRTVREIVPLVDSPAE
;
A
#
# COMPACT_ATOMS: atom_id res chain seq x y z
N MET A 1 10.99 10.81 -10.42
CA MET A 1 9.98 11.44 -9.52
C MET A 1 10.44 11.50 -8.07
N ILE A 2 10.72 10.37 -7.40
CA ILE A 2 11.08 10.37 -5.96
C ILE A 2 12.25 11.30 -5.61
N ARG A 3 13.38 11.21 -6.33
CA ARG A 3 14.54 12.11 -6.11
C ARG A 3 14.21 13.59 -6.28
N LEU A 4 13.34 13.92 -7.23
CA LEU A 4 12.88 15.30 -7.44
C LEU A 4 12.01 15.74 -6.25
N ALA A 5 11.08 14.89 -5.81
CA ALA A 5 10.24 15.16 -4.67
C ALA A 5 11.05 15.34 -3.38
N ALA A 6 12.09 14.53 -3.16
CA ALA A 6 13.00 14.70 -2.01
C ALA A 6 13.57 16.13 -1.92
N ARG A 7 13.89 16.73 -3.06
CA ARG A 7 14.49 18.07 -3.12
C ARG A 7 13.49 19.23 -3.06
N HIS A 8 12.22 19.00 -3.39
CA HIS A 8 11.26 20.11 -3.57
C HIS A 8 9.89 19.93 -2.91
N ALA A 9 9.43 18.71 -2.67
CA ALA A 9 8.11 18.45 -2.09
C ALA A 9 8.15 18.57 -0.56
N ASP A 10 6.99 18.85 0.02
CA ASP A 10 6.77 18.77 1.48
C ASP A 10 6.27 17.38 1.90
N GLU A 11 5.58 16.69 1.00
CA GLU A 11 5.03 15.36 1.23
C GLU A 11 5.08 14.51 -0.05
N VAL A 12 5.36 13.23 0.12
CA VAL A 12 5.31 12.20 -0.92
C VAL A 12 4.26 11.18 -0.52
N VAL A 13 3.31 10.94 -1.42
CA VAL A 13 2.25 9.96 -1.23
C VAL A 13 2.53 8.75 -2.13
N LEU A 14 2.61 7.58 -1.52
CA LEU A 14 2.72 6.30 -2.20
C LEU A 14 1.36 5.60 -2.18
N ASN A 15 0.94 5.07 -3.32
CA ASN A 15 -0.25 4.25 -3.42
C ASN A 15 0.16 2.79 -3.69
N LEU A 16 -0.55 1.82 -3.11
CA LEU A 16 -0.31 0.38 -3.29
C LEU A 16 1.15 -0.08 -3.14
N ALA A 17 1.92 0.61 -2.29
CA ALA A 17 3.30 0.23 -2.01
C ALA A 17 3.32 -0.84 -0.91
N SER A 18 4.23 -1.82 -1.01
CA SER A 18 4.53 -2.70 0.13
C SER A 18 5.37 -1.96 1.18
N PRO A 19 5.46 -2.44 2.43
CA PRO A 19 6.36 -1.86 3.42
C PRO A 19 7.83 -1.84 2.96
N ALA A 20 8.30 -2.89 2.29
CA ALA A 20 9.65 -2.91 1.71
C ALA A 20 9.85 -1.77 0.70
N ARG A 21 8.83 -1.44 -0.08
CA ARG A 21 8.90 -0.30 -1.02
C ARG A 21 8.87 1.03 -0.27
N VAL A 22 8.11 1.17 0.81
CA VAL A 22 8.11 2.35 1.67
C VAL A 22 9.52 2.59 2.23
N ALA A 23 10.17 1.55 2.78
CA ALA A 23 11.53 1.65 3.31
C ALA A 23 12.55 2.11 2.25
N GLN A 24 12.50 1.54 1.05
CA GLN A 24 13.35 1.99 -0.05
C GLN A 24 13.12 3.45 -0.42
N VAL A 25 11.86 3.90 -0.43
CA VAL A 25 11.53 5.30 -0.75
C VAL A 25 12.01 6.21 0.37
N ARG A 26 11.81 5.85 1.63
CA ARG A 26 12.28 6.57 2.82
C ARG A 26 13.78 6.84 2.75
N GLU A 27 14.58 5.81 2.47
CA GLU A 27 16.04 5.91 2.31
C GLU A 27 16.44 6.91 1.21
N VAL A 28 15.79 6.82 0.04
CA VAL A 28 16.04 7.76 -1.07
C VAL A 28 15.65 9.18 -0.69
N LEU A 29 14.51 9.37 -0.01
CA LEU A 29 14.06 10.69 0.44
C LEU A 29 15.05 11.30 1.43
N ASP A 30 15.56 10.52 2.41
CA ASP A 30 16.54 11.02 3.39
C ASP A 30 17.84 11.43 2.71
N THR A 31 18.36 10.54 1.86
CA THR A 31 19.64 10.76 1.17
C THR A 31 19.60 12.01 0.28
N GLU A 32 18.55 12.14 -0.54
CA GLU A 32 18.44 13.22 -1.51
C GLU A 32 18.07 14.56 -0.84
N ALA A 33 17.29 14.55 0.25
CA ALA A 33 16.99 15.75 1.03
C ALA A 33 18.23 16.24 1.78
N ALA A 34 19.01 15.33 2.38
CA ALA A 34 20.27 15.66 3.05
C ALA A 34 21.29 16.27 2.07
N ALA A 35 21.38 15.75 0.84
CA ALA A 35 22.27 16.26 -0.20
C ALA A 35 22.01 17.74 -0.56
N VAL A 36 20.77 18.21 -0.40
CA VAL A 36 20.39 19.62 -0.59
C VAL A 36 20.12 20.37 0.73
N ARG A 37 20.52 19.77 1.87
CA ARG A 37 20.43 20.33 3.22
C ARG A 37 19.02 20.81 3.60
N ARG A 38 18.01 20.01 3.32
CA ARG A 38 16.62 20.26 3.76
C ARG A 38 16.08 19.09 4.57
N PRO A 39 15.04 19.32 5.41
CA PRO A 39 14.29 18.22 6.01
C PRO A 39 13.72 17.32 4.93
N ALA A 40 13.73 16.01 5.16
CA ALA A 40 13.12 15.09 4.22
C ALA A 40 11.59 15.29 4.19
N PRO A 41 10.95 15.13 3.01
CA PRO A 41 9.49 15.23 2.92
C PRO A 41 8.82 14.18 3.80
N ARG A 42 7.60 14.50 4.26
CA ARG A 42 6.72 13.50 4.89
C ARG A 42 6.41 12.39 3.90
N LEU A 43 6.28 11.16 4.38
CA LEU A 43 5.96 9.99 3.57
C LEU A 43 4.64 9.37 4.00
N THR A 44 3.64 9.46 3.14
CA THR A 44 2.29 8.89 3.37
C THR A 44 2.10 7.65 2.49
N ALA A 45 1.64 6.55 3.07
CA ALA A 45 1.25 5.34 2.35
C ALA A 45 -0.27 5.17 2.32
N TRP A 46 -0.86 5.08 1.14
CA TRP A 46 -2.28 4.72 0.95
C TRP A 46 -2.40 3.20 0.87
N VAL A 47 -3.04 2.63 1.89
CA VAL A 47 -3.10 1.19 2.12
C VAL A 47 -4.56 0.74 2.03
N PRO A 48 -4.91 -0.19 1.12
CA PRO A 48 -6.19 -0.88 1.15
C PRO A 48 -6.35 -1.64 2.46
N VAL A 49 -7.48 -1.42 3.15
CA VAL A 49 -7.77 -2.07 4.43
C VAL A 49 -9.14 -2.74 4.38
N ALA A 50 -9.23 -3.96 4.88
CA ALA A 50 -10.50 -4.63 5.09
C ALA A 50 -10.37 -5.56 6.31
N VAL A 51 -11.27 -5.40 7.28
CA VAL A 51 -11.33 -6.27 8.44
C VAL A 51 -12.22 -7.46 8.13
N ASN A 52 -11.74 -8.67 8.44
CA ASN A 52 -12.39 -9.95 8.15
C ASN A 52 -12.98 -10.03 6.72
N PRO A 53 -12.18 -9.77 5.67
CA PRO A 53 -12.69 -9.67 4.30
C PRO A 53 -13.19 -11.02 3.78
N GLY A 54 -14.34 -10.97 3.10
CA GLY A 54 -14.85 -12.07 2.29
C GLY A 54 -14.38 -11.97 0.83
N ALA A 55 -14.98 -12.80 -0.01
CA ALA A 55 -14.61 -12.89 -1.42
C ALA A 55 -14.90 -11.59 -2.18
N ALA A 56 -15.96 -10.85 -1.83
CA ALA A 56 -16.29 -9.62 -2.56
C ALA A 56 -15.34 -8.47 -2.19
N ALA A 57 -14.89 -8.39 -0.93
CA ALA A 57 -13.84 -7.46 -0.52
C ALA A 57 -12.52 -7.73 -1.26
N HIS A 58 -12.07 -8.99 -1.30
CA HIS A 58 -10.87 -9.37 -2.08
C HIS A 58 -11.01 -9.02 -3.57
N ALA A 59 -12.14 -9.34 -4.18
CA ALA A 59 -12.40 -9.02 -5.58
C ALA A 59 -12.40 -7.50 -5.84
N GLN A 60 -12.92 -6.69 -4.91
CA GLN A 60 -12.88 -5.24 -5.03
C GLN A 60 -11.44 -4.71 -4.99
N VAL A 61 -10.63 -5.15 -4.02
CA VAL A 61 -9.23 -4.73 -3.88
C VAL A 61 -8.40 -5.18 -5.08
N ALA A 62 -8.60 -6.42 -5.55
CA ALA A 62 -7.97 -6.94 -6.76
C ALA A 62 -8.30 -6.09 -8.01
N ALA A 63 -9.57 -5.70 -8.17
CA ALA A 63 -9.98 -4.85 -9.29
C ALA A 63 -9.36 -3.45 -9.24
N GLN A 64 -9.20 -2.88 -8.04
CA GLN A 64 -8.50 -1.60 -7.87
C GLN A 64 -7.00 -1.73 -8.19
N LEU A 65 -6.36 -2.79 -7.70
CA LEU A 65 -4.94 -3.07 -7.95
C LEU A 65 -4.65 -3.29 -9.43
N ALA A 66 -5.54 -3.97 -10.15
CA ALA A 66 -5.34 -4.33 -11.56
C ALA A 66 -5.05 -3.13 -12.46
N VAL A 67 -5.54 -1.93 -12.11
CA VAL A 67 -5.28 -0.67 -12.84
C VAL A 67 -3.80 -0.27 -12.80
N TYR A 68 -3.06 -0.71 -11.78
CA TYR A 68 -1.66 -0.36 -11.54
C TYR A 68 -0.66 -1.40 -12.04
N LEU A 69 -1.11 -2.53 -12.60
CA LEU A 69 -0.20 -3.57 -13.09
C LEU A 69 0.62 -3.14 -14.32
N ALA A 70 0.01 -2.38 -15.24
CA ALA A 70 0.68 -1.95 -16.47
C ALA A 70 1.56 -0.69 -16.33
N PRO A 71 1.13 0.39 -15.64
CA PRO A 71 1.85 1.65 -15.59
C PRO A 71 3.33 1.54 -15.17
N PRO A 72 4.23 2.33 -15.79
CA PRO A 72 5.63 2.38 -15.38
C PRO A 72 5.79 2.76 -13.91
N GLY A 73 6.76 2.14 -13.24
CA GLY A 73 7.03 2.31 -11.81
C GLY A 73 6.25 1.33 -10.94
N TYR A 74 4.96 1.13 -11.21
CA TYR A 74 4.14 0.15 -10.50
C TYR A 74 4.36 -1.27 -11.02
N GLY A 75 4.37 -1.46 -12.35
CA GLY A 75 4.62 -2.78 -12.93
C GLY A 75 5.96 -3.37 -12.51
N GLU A 76 7.02 -2.56 -12.44
CA GLU A 76 8.33 -2.98 -11.95
C GLU A 76 8.30 -3.37 -10.47
N MET A 77 7.55 -2.65 -9.64
CA MET A 77 7.37 -2.99 -8.22
C MET A 77 6.65 -4.35 -8.08
N PHE A 78 5.55 -4.57 -8.79
CA PHE A 78 4.84 -5.84 -8.76
C PHE A 78 5.67 -7.00 -9.32
N ALA A 79 6.48 -6.75 -10.35
CA ALA A 79 7.41 -7.74 -10.86
C ALA A 79 8.50 -8.09 -9.83
N ALA A 80 9.03 -7.10 -9.10
CA ALA A 80 9.99 -7.32 -8.02
C ALA A 80 9.39 -8.08 -6.82
N LEU A 81 8.07 -8.01 -6.63
CA LEU A 81 7.32 -8.82 -5.67
C LEU A 81 7.03 -10.25 -6.18
N GLY A 82 7.49 -10.62 -7.38
CA GLY A 82 7.31 -11.94 -7.96
C GLY A 82 6.14 -12.07 -8.96
N PHE A 83 5.39 -11.00 -9.22
CA PHE A 83 4.19 -11.04 -10.07
C PHE A 83 4.45 -10.56 -11.51
N GLY A 84 5.63 -10.88 -12.04
CA GLY A 84 6.08 -10.42 -13.37
C GLY A 84 5.20 -10.90 -14.53
N ASP A 85 4.60 -12.10 -14.44
CA ASP A 85 3.68 -12.62 -15.45
C ASP A 85 2.37 -11.82 -15.50
N LEU A 86 1.86 -11.42 -14.34
CA LEU A 86 0.66 -10.59 -14.23
C LEU A 86 0.88 -9.19 -14.84
N VAL A 87 2.06 -8.61 -14.59
CA VAL A 87 2.50 -7.35 -15.20
C VAL A 87 2.64 -7.49 -16.71
N ARG A 88 3.24 -8.58 -17.19
CA ARG A 88 3.37 -8.86 -18.63
C ARG A 88 1.99 -8.93 -19.28
N SER A 89 1.07 -9.69 -18.70
CA SER A 89 -0.30 -9.84 -19.19
C SER A 89 -1.02 -8.49 -19.29
N ALA A 90 -0.89 -7.64 -18.27
CA ALA A 90 -1.46 -6.29 -18.26
C ALA A 90 -0.89 -5.41 -19.38
N ARG A 91 0.42 -5.51 -19.66
CA ARG A 91 1.10 -4.75 -20.74
C ARG A 91 0.79 -5.29 -22.13
N THR A 92 0.44 -6.56 -22.26
CA THR A 92 0.07 -7.19 -23.54
C THR A 92 -1.43 -7.12 -23.86
N GLY A 93 -2.22 -6.41 -23.04
CA GLY A 93 -3.61 -6.06 -23.37
C GLY A 93 -4.70 -6.89 -22.70
N ALA A 94 -4.38 -7.66 -21.65
CA ALA A 94 -5.43 -8.29 -20.84
C ALA A 94 -6.39 -7.24 -20.28
N THR A 95 -7.68 -7.55 -20.28
CA THR A 95 -8.72 -6.64 -19.79
C THR A 95 -8.62 -6.51 -18.27
N ARG A 96 -9.13 -5.39 -17.74
CA ARG A 96 -9.17 -5.17 -16.28
C ARG A 96 -9.89 -6.29 -15.53
N ARG A 97 -10.93 -6.88 -16.13
CA ARG A 97 -11.69 -7.98 -15.54
C ARG A 97 -10.86 -9.27 -15.46
N GLU A 98 -10.14 -9.60 -16.53
CA GLU A 98 -9.24 -10.77 -16.55
C GLU A 98 -8.10 -10.59 -15.55
N LEU A 99 -7.48 -9.40 -15.51
CA LEU A 99 -6.43 -9.09 -14.55
C LEU A 99 -6.93 -9.17 -13.11
N ALA A 100 -8.08 -8.57 -12.80
CA ALA A 100 -8.66 -8.62 -11.45
C ALA A 100 -8.94 -10.05 -10.99
N ALA A 101 -9.42 -10.91 -11.90
CA ALA A 101 -9.66 -12.33 -11.61
C ALA A 101 -8.35 -13.14 -11.43
N ALA A 102 -7.24 -12.67 -12.01
CA ALA A 102 -5.94 -13.30 -11.95
C ALA A 102 -5.05 -12.78 -10.80
N VAL A 103 -5.46 -11.74 -10.07
CA VAL A 103 -4.72 -11.22 -8.92
C VAL A 103 -4.86 -12.23 -7.76
N PRO A 104 -3.75 -12.82 -7.29
CA PRO A 104 -3.77 -13.75 -6.18
C PRO A 104 -3.88 -13.02 -4.84
N VAL A 105 -4.41 -13.68 -3.80
CA VAL A 105 -4.60 -13.04 -2.47
C VAL A 105 -3.26 -12.64 -1.86
N GLU A 106 -2.22 -13.42 -2.13
CA GLU A 106 -0.86 -13.19 -1.67
C GLU A 106 -0.33 -11.84 -2.17
N LEU A 107 -0.73 -11.39 -3.39
CA LEU A 107 -0.39 -10.06 -3.86
C LEU A 107 -1.13 -8.97 -3.08
N LEU A 108 -2.40 -9.21 -2.73
CA LEU A 108 -3.18 -8.27 -1.93
C LEU A 108 -2.56 -8.11 -0.53
N ASP A 109 -2.12 -9.21 0.08
CA ASP A 109 -1.45 -9.21 1.40
C ASP A 109 -0.13 -8.43 1.38
N GLN A 110 0.58 -8.42 0.23
CA GLN A 110 1.82 -7.66 0.08
C GLN A 110 1.64 -6.13 0.05
N VAL A 111 0.44 -5.62 -0.26
CA VAL A 111 0.20 -4.18 -0.44
C VAL A 111 -0.99 -3.63 0.35
N GLY A 112 -1.73 -4.48 1.05
CA GLY A 112 -2.87 -4.12 1.89
C GLY A 112 -2.72 -4.61 3.33
N ALA A 113 -3.68 -4.19 4.16
CA ALA A 113 -3.92 -4.68 5.52
C ALA A 113 -5.28 -5.37 5.55
N LEU A 114 -5.26 -6.68 5.32
CA LEU A 114 -6.43 -7.53 5.15
C LEU A 114 -6.39 -8.63 6.21
N GLY A 115 -7.50 -8.86 6.90
CA GLY A 115 -7.57 -9.91 7.93
C GLY A 115 -8.29 -9.45 9.20
N GLY A 116 -8.04 -10.14 10.30
CA GLY A 116 -8.55 -9.77 11.63
C GLY A 116 -7.97 -8.46 12.15
N ALA A 117 -8.52 -7.95 13.26
CA ALA A 117 -8.09 -6.69 13.85
C ALA A 117 -6.59 -6.67 14.19
N ASP A 118 -6.05 -7.77 14.74
CA ASP A 118 -4.64 -7.89 15.10
C ASP A 118 -3.73 -7.94 13.86
N GLU A 119 -4.15 -8.64 12.80
CA GLU A 119 -3.41 -8.71 11.53
C GLU A 119 -3.37 -7.34 10.86
N VAL A 120 -4.49 -6.61 10.86
CA VAL A 120 -4.56 -5.23 10.38
C VAL A 120 -3.65 -4.32 11.21
N ALA A 121 -3.69 -4.41 12.55
CA ALA A 121 -2.83 -3.61 13.42
C ALA A 121 -1.34 -3.86 13.15
N ALA A 122 -0.94 -5.13 13.09
CA ALA A 122 0.44 -5.53 12.80
C ALA A 122 0.88 -5.01 11.42
N ARG A 123 -0.01 -5.06 10.43
CA ARG A 123 0.30 -4.58 9.08
C ARG A 123 0.47 -3.07 9.03
N LEU A 124 -0.43 -2.30 9.65
CA LEU A 124 -0.32 -0.84 9.73
C LEU A 124 0.97 -0.44 10.46
N ARG A 125 1.34 -1.15 11.54
CA ARG A 125 2.62 -0.92 12.22
C ARG A 125 3.81 -1.20 11.31
N ALA A 126 3.79 -2.28 10.53
CA ALA A 126 4.87 -2.58 9.58
C ALA A 126 5.10 -1.46 8.54
N TYR A 127 4.06 -0.71 8.16
CA TYR A 127 4.21 0.47 7.30
C TYR A 127 4.89 1.63 8.02
N HIS A 128 4.54 1.87 9.29
CA HIS A 128 5.21 2.88 10.12
C HIS A 128 6.67 2.50 10.39
N ASP A 129 6.96 1.25 10.74
CA ASP A 129 8.31 0.73 10.95
C ASP A 129 9.16 0.84 9.68
N ALA A 130 8.54 0.71 8.50
CA ALA A 130 9.18 0.95 7.22
C ALA A 130 9.44 2.43 6.92
N GLY A 131 9.01 3.35 7.78
CA GLY A 131 9.28 4.79 7.68
C GLY A 131 8.17 5.61 7.03
N ALA A 132 6.93 5.11 6.97
CA ALA A 132 5.78 5.95 6.69
C ALA A 132 5.48 6.85 7.90
N ASP A 133 5.43 8.17 7.68
CA ASP A 133 4.98 9.15 8.67
C ASP A 133 3.46 9.11 8.86
N CYS A 134 2.74 8.60 7.87
CA CYS A 134 1.28 8.48 7.88
C CYS A 134 0.84 7.28 7.05
N VAL A 135 -0.11 6.49 7.58
CA VAL A 135 -0.79 5.45 6.82
C VAL A 135 -2.23 5.89 6.60
N ALA A 136 -2.55 6.24 5.35
CA ALA A 136 -3.91 6.58 4.96
C ALA A 136 -4.69 5.32 4.65
N VAL A 137 -5.72 5.06 5.46
CA VAL A 137 -6.58 3.89 5.38
C VAL A 137 -7.57 4.07 4.22
N VAL A 138 -7.51 3.17 3.25
CA VAL A 138 -8.45 3.10 2.13
C VAL A 138 -9.35 1.88 2.34
N PRO A 139 -10.51 2.01 3.00
CA PRO A 139 -11.32 0.86 3.35
C PRO A 139 -11.99 0.26 2.12
N SER A 140 -12.02 -1.07 2.04
CA SER A 140 -12.94 -1.77 1.16
C SER A 140 -14.38 -1.45 1.56
N THR A 141 -15.25 -1.27 0.57
CA THR A 141 -16.68 -0.99 0.77
C THR A 141 -17.58 -2.14 0.35
N ALA A 142 -17.02 -3.16 -0.31
CA ALA A 142 -17.69 -4.43 -0.50
C ALA A 142 -17.80 -5.12 0.87
N GLU A 143 -18.97 -5.67 1.18
CA GLU A 143 -19.29 -6.32 2.48
C GLU A 143 -19.24 -5.38 3.71
N ASP A 144 -18.68 -4.18 3.60
CA ASP A 144 -18.65 -3.13 4.62
C ASP A 144 -19.14 -1.78 4.05
N PRO A 145 -20.46 -1.52 4.01
CA PRO A 145 -21.01 -0.30 3.41
C PRO A 145 -20.39 0.98 4.00
N GLY A 146 -19.66 1.71 3.15
CA GLY A 146 -18.94 2.93 3.52
C GLY A 146 -17.69 2.71 4.37
N GLY A 147 -17.19 1.48 4.47
CA GLY A 147 -15.99 1.14 5.25
C GLY A 147 -16.19 1.30 6.76
N ARG A 148 -17.43 1.28 7.24
CA ARG A 148 -17.77 1.69 8.61
C ARG A 148 -17.18 0.75 9.66
N MET A 149 -17.26 -0.55 9.42
CA MET A 149 -16.74 -1.56 10.35
C MET A 149 -15.21 -1.49 10.38
N THR A 150 -14.58 -1.41 9.21
CA THR A 150 -13.13 -1.25 9.06
C THR A 150 -12.63 0.01 9.76
N LEU A 151 -13.24 1.18 9.50
CA LEU A 151 -12.83 2.44 10.11
C LEU A 151 -13.04 2.49 11.64
N ARG A 152 -14.10 1.85 12.15
CA ARG A 152 -14.31 1.71 13.61
C ARG A 152 -13.22 0.84 14.24
N THR A 153 -12.96 -0.32 13.65
CA THR A 153 -11.92 -1.24 14.13
C THR A 153 -10.56 -0.58 14.10
N VAL A 154 -10.21 0.10 13.00
CA VAL A 154 -8.95 0.84 12.88
C VAL A 154 -8.81 1.87 14.00
N ARG A 155 -9.87 2.66 14.28
CA ARG A 155 -9.87 3.62 15.39
C ARG A 155 -9.59 2.97 16.74
N GLU A 156 -10.08 1.76 16.98
CA GLU A 156 -9.88 1.01 18.22
C GLU A 156 -8.46 0.45 18.36
N ILE A 157 -7.81 0.08 17.24
CA ILE A 157 -6.45 -0.49 17.23
C ILE A 157 -5.33 0.55 17.06
N VAL A 158 -5.62 1.82 16.74
CA VAL A 158 -4.60 2.89 16.66
C VAL A 158 -3.67 2.92 17.88
N PRO A 159 -4.14 2.82 19.14
CA PRO A 159 -3.25 2.80 20.29
C PRO A 159 -2.26 1.64 20.28
N LEU A 160 -2.64 0.50 19.70
CA LEU A 160 -1.73 -0.61 19.49
C LEU A 160 -0.68 -0.20 18.45
N VAL A 161 -1.07 0.30 17.28
CA VAL A 161 -0.14 0.69 16.21
C VAL A 161 0.91 1.69 16.70
N ASP A 162 0.52 2.68 17.50
CA ASP A 162 1.39 3.74 18.02
C ASP A 162 2.27 3.33 19.21
N SER A 163 2.01 2.17 19.82
CA SER A 163 2.83 1.68 20.93
C SER A 163 4.15 1.11 20.39
N PRO A 164 5.31 1.56 20.90
CA PRO A 164 6.60 1.00 20.50
C PRO A 164 6.63 -0.50 20.81
N ALA A 165 7.16 -1.30 19.89
CA ALA A 165 7.44 -2.71 20.17
C ALA A 165 8.44 -2.79 21.33
N GLU A 166 8.07 -3.48 22.42
CA GLU A 166 8.96 -3.80 23.53
C GLU A 166 10.18 -4.62 23.09
#